data_AF-A0A238LHX2-F1
#
_entry.id   AF-A0A238LHX2-F1
#
_cell.length_a   1.000
_cell.length_b   1.000
_cell.length_c   1.000
_cell.angle_alpha   90.00
_cell.angle_beta   90.00
_cell.angle_gamma   90.00
#
_symmetry.space_group_name_H-M   'P 1'
#
loop_
_entity.id
_entity.type
_entity.pdbx_description
1 polymer ?
#
loop_
_entity_poly.entity_id
_entity_poly.type
_entity_poly.pdbx_seq_one_letter_code
_entity_poly.pdbx_strand_id
1 'polypeptide(L)'
;MSDQVLDYDLIILSHHKCATNWLRSILRILVSRDKSIVDIKHGSIKRINEEASEGLPTILANVNATQSSLKGLDLSSQPAVHFVRDPRDAFVSNYWSWLKSHKNNNENIENFRVIAADLSVEGGMLELIDQFQMGLQLQTWDSSTWENRKQVRYEDLLSDFESTLKSILEPSGLILDGAFIDLVKRETAFSKFAGRDPGSEDTSHHYRKGVNGDWKNYFTPKIEKRFFDTYGWLGEKLDYW
;
A
#
# COMPACT_ATOMS: atom_id res chain seq x y z
N MET A 1 30.97 -10.89 -7.09
CA MET A 1 29.84 -11.00 -8.03
C MET A 1 29.23 -9.61 -8.08
N SER A 2 29.26 -8.93 -9.22
CA SER A 2 28.62 -7.62 -9.36
C SER A 2 27.14 -7.79 -9.08
N ASP A 3 26.61 -7.09 -8.07
CA ASP A 3 25.17 -7.00 -7.86
C ASP A 3 24.59 -6.33 -9.12
N GLN A 4 23.99 -7.13 -10.02
CA GLN A 4 23.35 -6.63 -11.22
C GLN A 4 22.20 -5.74 -10.79
N VAL A 5 22.27 -4.45 -11.13
CA VAL A 5 21.15 -3.52 -10.91
C VAL A 5 19.97 -4.05 -11.72
N LEU A 6 18.86 -4.29 -11.05
CA LEU A 6 17.61 -4.65 -11.71
C LEU A 6 17.04 -3.37 -12.32
N ASP A 7 16.74 -3.41 -13.61
CA ASP A 7 16.24 -2.26 -14.37
C ASP A 7 14.74 -2.43 -14.62
N TYR A 8 13.96 -1.44 -14.20
CA TYR A 8 12.51 -1.39 -14.33
C TYR A 8 12.07 -0.04 -14.88
N ASP A 9 11.10 -0.04 -15.79
CA ASP A 9 10.50 1.18 -16.32
C ASP A 9 9.68 1.95 -15.26
N LEU A 10 9.28 1.28 -14.17
CA LEU A 10 8.65 1.91 -13.01
C LEU A 10 8.81 1.05 -11.74
N ILE A 11 9.13 1.71 -10.64
CA ILE A 11 9.12 1.11 -9.30
C ILE A 11 7.96 1.70 -8.48
N ILE A 12 7.04 0.86 -8.02
CA ILE A 12 5.95 1.25 -7.11
C ILE A 12 6.29 0.78 -5.69
N LEU A 13 6.47 1.73 -4.79
CA LEU A 13 6.73 1.54 -3.37
C LEU A 13 5.44 1.75 -2.58
N SER A 14 5.09 0.80 -1.72
CA SER A 14 3.94 0.94 -0.83
C SER A 14 4.17 0.20 0.49
N HIS A 15 3.23 0.37 1.42
CA HIS A 15 3.38 -0.08 2.80
C HIS A 15 2.17 -0.86 3.28
N HIS A 16 2.36 -1.53 4.41
CA HIS A 16 1.27 -2.23 5.06
C HIS A 16 0.10 -1.28 5.32
N LYS A 17 -1.09 -1.68 4.86
CA LYS A 17 -2.36 -0.94 4.95
C LYS A 17 -2.52 0.29 4.04
N CYS A 18 -1.64 0.48 3.06
CA CYS A 18 -1.85 1.41 1.93
C CYS A 18 -2.71 0.80 0.80
N ALA A 19 -3.80 0.08 1.10
CA ALA A 19 -4.65 -0.56 0.08
C ALA A 19 -3.88 -1.46 -0.94
N THR A 20 -2.82 -2.14 -0.49
CA THR A 20 -1.94 -2.92 -1.37
C THR A 20 -2.65 -4.04 -2.15
N ASN A 21 -3.76 -4.59 -1.65
CA ASN A 21 -4.56 -5.54 -2.41
C ASN A 21 -5.28 -4.89 -3.60
N TRP A 22 -5.73 -3.65 -3.47
CA TRP A 22 -6.33 -2.90 -4.58
C TRP A 22 -5.30 -2.62 -5.67
N LEU A 23 -4.12 -2.12 -5.27
CA LEU A 23 -2.99 -1.92 -6.17
C LEU A 23 -2.59 -3.22 -6.90
N ARG A 24 -2.47 -4.34 -6.18
CA ARG A 24 -2.19 -5.64 -6.79
C ARG A 24 -3.26 -6.06 -7.82
N SER A 25 -4.54 -5.79 -7.55
CA SER A 25 -5.61 -6.09 -8.49
C SER A 25 -5.52 -5.25 -9.77
N ILE A 26 -5.19 -3.96 -9.66
CA ILE A 26 -4.92 -3.10 -10.82
C ILE A 26 -3.78 -3.69 -11.65
N LEU A 27 -2.65 -4.02 -11.01
CA LEU A 27 -1.48 -4.58 -11.68
C LEU A 27 -1.77 -5.95 -12.33
N ARG A 28 -2.60 -6.80 -11.70
CA ARG A 28 -3.07 -8.06 -12.30
C ARG A 28 -3.82 -7.84 -13.60
N ILE A 29 -4.64 -6.78 -13.68
CA ILE A 29 -5.37 -6.47 -14.90
C ILE A 29 -4.41 -6.04 -15.99
N LEU A 30 -3.40 -5.22 -15.69
CA LEU A 30 -2.35 -4.84 -16.66
C LEU A 30 -1.68 -6.07 -17.26
N VAL A 31 -1.27 -7.03 -16.42
CA VAL A 31 -0.65 -8.29 -16.87
C VAL A 31 -1.64 -9.12 -17.68
N SER A 32 -2.88 -9.29 -17.23
CA SER A 32 -3.89 -10.12 -17.93
C SER A 32 -4.36 -9.57 -19.28
N ARG A 33 -3.98 -8.32 -19.59
CA ARG A 33 -4.34 -7.59 -20.80
C ARG A 33 -3.11 -7.22 -21.63
N ASP A 34 -1.99 -7.88 -21.35
CA ASP A 34 -0.70 -7.71 -22.04
C ASP A 34 -0.28 -6.23 -22.13
N LYS A 35 -0.56 -5.45 -21.08
CA LYS A 35 -0.17 -4.03 -21.01
C LYS A 35 1.23 -3.87 -20.44
N SER A 36 1.64 -4.71 -19.50
CA SER A 36 2.90 -4.57 -18.79
C SER A 36 3.33 -5.89 -18.16
N ILE A 37 4.64 -6.01 -17.98
CA ILE A 37 5.30 -7.03 -17.17
C ILE A 37 5.34 -6.51 -15.74
N VAL A 38 4.82 -7.27 -14.77
CA VAL A 38 4.82 -6.84 -13.37
C VAL A 38 5.49 -7.86 -12.47
N ASP A 39 6.52 -7.43 -11.76
CA ASP A 39 7.15 -8.15 -10.66
C ASP A 39 6.60 -7.68 -9.31
N ILE A 40 6.14 -8.60 -8.46
CA ILE A 40 5.74 -8.27 -7.08
C ILE A 40 6.78 -8.79 -6.11
N LYS A 41 7.46 -7.88 -5.40
CA LYS A 41 8.46 -8.25 -4.40
C LYS A 41 7.81 -9.05 -3.26
N HIS A 42 8.37 -10.23 -2.97
CA HIS A 42 7.86 -11.20 -1.98
C HIS A 42 6.41 -11.68 -2.20
N GLY A 43 5.92 -11.67 -3.46
CA GLY A 43 4.62 -12.23 -3.83
C GLY A 43 4.67 -12.99 -5.16
N SER A 44 3.53 -13.52 -5.61
CA SER A 44 3.39 -14.16 -6.92
C SER A 44 2.41 -13.41 -7.82
N ILE A 45 2.96 -12.74 -8.83
CA ILE A 45 2.42 -12.76 -10.20
C ILE A 45 3.61 -13.02 -11.11
N LYS A 46 3.69 -14.25 -11.63
CA LYS A 46 4.43 -14.53 -12.85
C LYS A 46 3.40 -14.93 -13.89
N ARG A 47 3.47 -14.30 -15.06
CA ARG A 47 3.49 -15.09 -16.29
C ARG A 47 4.15 -14.28 -17.39
N ILE A 48 5.26 -14.81 -17.89
CA ILE A 48 5.77 -14.44 -19.21
C ILE A 48 6.15 -15.75 -19.89
N ASN A 49 5.37 -16.08 -20.93
CA ASN A 49 5.92 -16.68 -22.12
C ASN A 49 6.89 -15.65 -22.71
N GLU A 50 8.16 -15.98 -22.85
CA GLU A 50 9.24 -15.07 -23.30
C GLU A 50 8.92 -14.38 -24.65
N GLU A 51 8.06 -14.98 -25.47
CA GLU A 51 7.61 -14.44 -26.76
C GLU A 51 6.58 -13.29 -26.66
N ALA A 52 5.86 -13.16 -25.54
CA ALA A 52 4.79 -12.15 -25.37
C ALA A 52 5.25 -10.86 -24.64
N SER A 53 6.53 -10.78 -24.26
CA SER A 53 7.10 -9.71 -23.44
C SER A 53 7.87 -8.63 -24.19
N GLU A 54 8.16 -8.83 -25.48
CA GLU A 54 9.02 -7.91 -26.22
C GLU A 54 8.35 -6.53 -26.39
N GLY A 55 8.99 -5.49 -25.85
CA GLY A 55 8.53 -4.10 -25.94
C GLY A 55 7.47 -3.67 -24.91
N LEU A 56 7.07 -4.54 -23.97
CA LEU A 56 6.18 -4.15 -22.86
C LEU A 56 6.97 -3.52 -21.71
N PRO A 57 6.44 -2.46 -21.06
CA PRO A 57 7.10 -1.86 -19.92
C PRO A 57 7.08 -2.81 -18.71
N THR A 58 8.15 -2.76 -17.95
CA THR A 58 8.43 -3.55 -16.77
C THR A 58 8.18 -2.74 -15.50
N ILE A 59 7.37 -3.27 -14.59
CA ILE A 59 6.99 -2.60 -13.34
C ILE A 59 7.36 -3.49 -12.17
N LEU A 60 8.12 -2.94 -11.22
CA LEU A 60 8.30 -3.55 -9.91
C LEU A 60 7.29 -2.98 -8.92
N ALA A 61 6.53 -3.83 -8.24
CA ALA A 61 5.71 -3.45 -7.10
C ALA A 61 6.27 -4.01 -5.79
N ASN A 62 6.86 -3.13 -4.98
CA ASN A 62 7.31 -3.42 -3.62
C ASN A 62 6.31 -2.84 -2.60
N VAL A 63 5.38 -3.68 -2.19
CA VAL A 63 4.22 -3.32 -1.36
C VAL A 63 4.44 -3.45 0.15
N ASN A 64 5.69 -3.70 0.57
CA ASN A 64 6.16 -3.66 1.96
C ASN A 64 7.55 -3.03 2.00
N ALA A 65 7.69 -1.85 1.40
CA ALA A 65 8.99 -1.26 1.13
C ALA A 65 9.72 -0.81 2.41
N THR A 66 10.79 -1.52 2.76
CA THR A 66 11.82 -1.13 3.74
C THR A 66 13.11 -0.77 3.01
N GLN A 67 14.04 -0.07 3.65
CA GLN A 67 15.35 0.25 3.05
C GLN A 67 16.09 -1.02 2.57
N SER A 68 16.11 -2.08 3.39
CA SER A 68 16.73 -3.35 3.02
C SER A 68 16.07 -3.99 1.80
N SER A 69 14.76 -3.82 1.63
CA SER A 69 14.04 -4.31 0.46
C SER A 69 14.31 -3.51 -0.81
N LEU A 70 15.02 -2.38 -0.75
CA LEU A 70 15.41 -1.59 -1.92
C LEU A 70 16.80 -1.94 -2.44
N LYS A 71 17.55 -2.81 -1.75
CA LYS A 71 18.87 -3.26 -2.20
C LYS A 71 18.78 -3.83 -3.63
N GLY A 72 19.66 -3.34 -4.51
CA GLY A 72 19.73 -3.73 -5.93
C GLY A 72 18.87 -2.87 -6.88
N LEU A 73 18.13 -1.90 -6.35
CA LEU A 73 17.43 -0.88 -7.12
C LEU A 73 18.22 0.43 -7.08
N ASP A 74 18.16 1.20 -8.15
CA ASP A 74 18.71 2.55 -8.22
C ASP A 74 17.59 3.56 -8.42
N LEU A 75 17.04 4.07 -7.32
CA LEU A 75 15.96 5.05 -7.37
C LEU A 75 16.43 6.41 -7.92
N SER A 76 17.74 6.68 -7.94
CA SER A 76 18.27 7.94 -8.49
C SER A 76 18.22 8.00 -10.01
N SER A 77 18.12 6.86 -10.67
CA SER A 77 18.03 6.73 -12.13
C SER A 77 16.72 6.13 -12.62
N GLN A 78 16.04 5.32 -11.81
CA GLN A 78 14.76 4.69 -12.16
C GLN A 78 13.58 5.44 -11.56
N PRO A 79 12.49 5.66 -12.31
CA PRO A 79 11.33 6.35 -11.78
C PRO A 79 10.64 5.53 -10.68
N ALA A 80 10.39 6.19 -9.55
CA ALA A 80 9.71 5.58 -8.42
C ALA A 80 8.45 6.34 -8.02
N VAL A 81 7.36 5.60 -7.80
CA VAL A 81 6.10 6.10 -7.23
C VAL A 81 5.92 5.54 -5.84
N HIS A 82 5.66 6.41 -4.87
CA HIS A 82 5.39 6.07 -3.49
C HIS A 82 3.89 6.18 -3.21
N PHE A 83 3.21 5.03 -3.20
CA PHE A 83 1.77 4.93 -2.97
C PHE A 83 1.47 4.79 -1.47
N VAL A 84 0.94 5.87 -0.90
CA VAL A 84 0.75 6.05 0.54
C VAL A 84 -0.72 6.26 0.90
N ARG A 85 -1.01 6.23 2.20
CA ARG A 85 -2.34 6.46 2.77
C ARG A 85 -2.17 7.28 4.04
N ASP A 86 -3.20 8.01 4.46
CA ASP A 86 -3.20 8.70 5.76
C ASP A 86 -2.71 7.75 6.87
N PRO A 87 -1.59 8.06 7.54
CA PRO A 87 -1.03 7.18 8.57
C PRO A 87 -2.02 6.84 9.68
N ARG A 88 -2.98 7.73 9.98
CA ARG A 88 -4.01 7.50 10.99
C ARG A 88 -4.99 6.43 10.53
N ASP A 89 -5.47 6.50 9.28
CA ASP A 89 -6.34 5.46 8.70
C ASP A 89 -5.61 4.14 8.50
N ALA A 90 -4.33 4.18 8.11
CA ALA A 90 -3.49 3.00 8.00
C ALA A 90 -3.32 2.32 9.36
N PHE A 91 -3.14 3.08 10.45
CA PHE A 91 -3.04 2.57 11.81
C PHE A 91 -4.34 1.90 12.29
N VAL A 92 -5.49 2.55 12.12
CA VAL A 92 -6.80 1.92 12.40
C VAL A 92 -6.99 0.65 11.58
N SER A 93 -6.61 0.68 10.31
CA SER A 93 -6.66 -0.50 9.44
C SER A 93 -5.70 -1.60 9.89
N ASN A 94 -4.57 -1.26 10.52
CA ASN A 94 -3.64 -2.23 11.06
C ASN A 94 -4.24 -2.94 12.27
N TYR A 95 -4.88 -2.18 13.17
CA TYR A 95 -5.52 -2.70 14.37
C TYR A 95 -6.56 -3.76 14.04
N TRP A 96 -7.56 -3.41 13.23
CA TRP A 96 -8.61 -4.36 12.86
C TRP A 96 -8.08 -5.56 12.10
N SER A 97 -7.07 -5.35 11.26
CA SER A 97 -6.49 -6.47 10.54
C SER A 97 -5.75 -7.43 11.47
N TRP A 98 -4.89 -6.92 12.35
CA TRP A 98 -4.21 -7.78 13.31
C TRP A 98 -5.21 -8.47 14.23
N LEU A 99 -6.23 -7.76 14.71
CA LEU A 99 -7.24 -8.34 15.60
C LEU A 99 -8.10 -9.43 14.94
N LYS A 100 -8.50 -9.26 13.67
CA LYS A 100 -9.58 -10.07 13.08
C LYS A 100 -9.27 -10.75 11.75
N SER A 101 -8.56 -10.10 10.82
CA SER A 101 -8.52 -10.54 9.42
C SER A 101 -7.17 -11.06 8.92
N HIS A 102 -6.07 -10.68 9.58
CA HIS A 102 -4.74 -11.15 9.20
C HIS A 102 -4.56 -12.63 9.56
N LYS A 103 -3.74 -13.35 8.81
CA LYS A 103 -3.38 -14.72 9.18
C LYS A 103 -2.47 -14.69 10.41
N ASN A 104 -2.58 -15.70 11.27
CA ASN A 104 -1.59 -16.01 12.30
C ASN A 104 -0.36 -16.59 11.61
N ASN A 105 0.55 -15.71 11.20
CA ASN A 105 1.77 -16.07 10.48
C ASN A 105 3.02 -15.39 11.05
N ASN A 106 2.89 -14.79 12.22
CA ASN A 106 3.96 -14.16 12.98
C ASN A 106 3.53 -14.13 14.46
N GLU A 107 4.44 -14.49 15.36
CA GLU A 107 4.27 -14.46 16.82
C GLU A 107 3.78 -13.10 17.32
N ASN A 108 4.21 -11.97 16.73
CA ASN A 108 3.73 -10.65 17.13
C ASN A 108 2.21 -10.49 16.96
N ILE A 109 1.63 -11.07 15.91
CA ILE A 109 0.18 -11.00 15.66
C ILE A 109 -0.58 -11.90 16.64
N GLU A 110 -0.04 -13.08 16.93
CA GLU A 110 -0.61 -14.03 17.88
C GLU A 110 -0.61 -13.44 19.30
N ASN A 111 0.54 -12.92 19.74
CA ASN A 111 0.69 -12.25 21.02
C ASN A 111 -0.22 -11.02 21.13
N PHE A 112 -0.27 -10.20 20.08
CA PHE A 112 -1.17 -9.06 20.04
C PHE A 112 -2.64 -9.47 20.21
N ARG A 113 -3.08 -10.55 19.55
CA ARG A 113 -4.46 -11.05 19.69
C ARG A 113 -4.78 -11.52 21.10
N VAL A 114 -3.85 -12.21 21.75
CA VAL A 114 -4.00 -12.66 23.14
C VAL A 114 -4.16 -11.45 24.06
N ILE A 115 -3.27 -10.47 23.94
CA ILE A 115 -3.31 -9.25 24.77
C ILE A 115 -4.58 -8.44 24.48
N ALA A 116 -4.91 -8.21 23.21
CA ALA A 116 -6.03 -7.37 22.79
C ALA A 116 -7.41 -8.03 23.05
N ALA A 117 -7.48 -9.33 23.32
CA ALA A 117 -8.75 -10.02 23.59
C ALA A 117 -9.46 -9.47 24.84
N ASP A 118 -8.69 -9.04 25.83
CA ASP A 118 -9.21 -8.54 27.12
C ASP A 118 -9.20 -7.00 27.22
N LEU A 119 -8.88 -6.30 26.13
CA LEU A 119 -8.79 -4.85 26.09
C LEU A 119 -9.99 -4.21 25.39
N SER A 120 -10.28 -2.96 25.77
CA SER A 120 -11.13 -2.10 24.95
C SER A 120 -10.46 -1.81 23.60
N VAL A 121 -11.22 -1.31 22.63
CA VAL A 121 -10.64 -0.84 21.35
C VAL A 121 -9.55 0.20 21.60
N GLU A 122 -9.77 1.13 22.52
CA GLU A 122 -8.75 2.12 22.90
C GLU A 122 -7.49 1.45 23.45
N GLY A 123 -7.64 0.52 24.40
CA GLY A 123 -6.52 -0.22 24.99
C GLY A 123 -5.73 -1.02 23.94
N GLY A 124 -6.43 -1.79 23.11
CA GLY A 124 -5.78 -2.58 22.07
C GLY A 124 -5.09 -1.74 21.00
N MET A 125 -5.61 -0.55 20.67
CA MET A 125 -4.90 0.38 19.78
C MET A 125 -3.63 0.94 20.44
N LEU A 126 -3.69 1.30 21.72
CA LEU A 126 -2.50 1.76 22.46
C LEU A 126 -1.42 0.66 22.50
N GLU A 127 -1.79 -0.60 22.71
CA GLU A 127 -0.86 -1.74 22.65
C GLU A 127 -0.25 -1.94 21.26
N LEU A 128 -1.03 -1.70 20.20
CA LEU A 128 -0.54 -1.86 18.83
C LEU A 128 0.48 -0.79 18.44
N ILE A 129 0.51 0.37 19.11
CA ILE A 129 1.13 1.56 18.54
C ILE A 129 2.60 1.33 18.17
N ASP A 130 3.38 0.70 19.05
CA ASP A 130 4.81 0.44 18.81
C ASP A 130 5.04 -0.68 17.77
N GLN A 131 3.98 -1.33 17.30
CA GLN A 131 3.96 -2.36 16.26
C GLN A 131 3.32 -1.87 14.95
N PHE A 132 3.06 -0.57 14.81
CA PHE A 132 2.45 0.00 13.60
C PHE A 132 3.34 -0.21 12.37
N GLN A 133 2.95 -1.14 11.49
CA GLN A 133 3.81 -1.67 10.45
C GLN A 133 4.27 -0.63 9.41
N MET A 134 3.39 0.29 8.99
CA MET A 134 3.79 1.35 8.05
C MET A 134 4.87 2.24 8.68
N GLY A 135 4.69 2.65 9.94
CA GLY A 135 5.69 3.45 10.66
C GLY A 135 7.02 2.71 10.79
N LEU A 136 6.97 1.43 11.16
CA LEU A 136 8.15 0.58 11.27
C LEU A 136 8.85 0.31 9.92
N GLN A 137 8.14 0.36 8.80
CA GLN A 137 8.72 0.25 7.46
C GLN A 137 9.40 1.55 7.05
N LEU A 138 8.67 2.68 7.17
CA LEU A 138 9.14 3.99 6.73
C LEU A 138 10.28 4.54 7.58
N GLN A 139 10.37 4.19 8.87
CA GLN A 139 11.50 4.60 9.73
C GLN A 139 12.85 4.04 9.23
N THR A 140 12.83 3.00 8.39
CA THR A 140 14.06 2.41 7.86
C THR A 140 14.64 3.21 6.70
N TRP A 141 13.83 4.04 6.04
CA TRP A 141 14.21 4.77 4.82
C TRP A 141 15.19 5.90 5.12
N ASP A 142 16.18 6.05 4.25
CA ASP A 142 17.13 7.16 4.25
C ASP A 142 16.67 8.35 3.38
N SER A 143 17.39 9.46 3.46
CA SER A 143 17.07 10.69 2.70
C SER A 143 17.01 10.46 1.20
N SER A 144 17.90 9.62 0.66
CA SER A 144 17.94 9.33 -0.78
C SER A 144 16.65 8.66 -1.26
N THR A 145 16.10 7.76 -0.44
CA THR A 145 14.82 7.10 -0.73
C THR A 145 13.66 8.08 -0.67
N TRP A 146 13.72 9.06 0.25
CA TRP A 146 12.73 10.14 0.37
C TRP A 146 12.86 11.22 -0.70
N GLU A 147 13.97 11.36 -1.41
CA GLU A 147 14.13 12.40 -2.43
C GLU A 147 13.76 11.88 -3.81
N ASN A 148 14.08 10.62 -4.09
CA ASN A 148 13.99 10.04 -5.44
C ASN A 148 12.66 9.32 -5.72
N ARG A 149 11.53 9.91 -5.30
CA ARG A 149 10.19 9.33 -5.51
C ARG A 149 9.09 10.37 -5.67
N LYS A 150 8.11 10.05 -6.52
CA LYS A 150 6.85 10.78 -6.66
C LYS A 150 5.82 10.20 -5.69
N GLN A 151 5.33 10.99 -4.74
CA GLN A 151 4.28 10.54 -3.83
C GLN A 151 2.91 10.57 -4.51
N VAL A 152 2.09 9.53 -4.26
CA VAL A 152 0.67 9.47 -4.64
C VAL A 152 -0.15 8.95 -3.47
N ARG A 153 -1.29 9.59 -3.18
CA ARG A 153 -2.15 9.20 -2.05
C ARG A 153 -3.25 8.25 -2.49
N TYR A 154 -3.58 7.31 -1.62
CA TYR A 154 -4.75 6.44 -1.73
C TYR A 154 -6.04 7.23 -1.86
N GLU A 155 -6.13 8.35 -1.13
CA GLU A 155 -7.25 9.27 -1.10
C GLU A 155 -7.47 9.96 -2.46
N ASP A 156 -6.39 10.24 -3.19
CA ASP A 156 -6.46 10.79 -4.55
C ASP A 156 -7.03 9.73 -5.50
N LEU A 157 -6.57 8.47 -5.38
CA LEU A 157 -7.07 7.37 -6.21
C LEU A 157 -8.55 7.06 -5.94
N LEU A 158 -9.02 7.26 -4.70
CA LEU A 158 -10.44 7.15 -4.36
C LEU A 158 -11.28 8.27 -4.98
N SER A 159 -10.78 9.51 -4.94
CA SER A 159 -11.54 10.70 -5.34
C SER A 159 -11.51 10.96 -6.85
N ASP A 160 -10.35 10.79 -7.47
CA ASP A 160 -10.12 10.90 -8.92
C ASP A 160 -9.31 9.70 -9.42
N PHE A 161 -10.03 8.60 -9.68
CA PHE A 161 -9.43 7.33 -10.08
C PHE A 161 -8.64 7.44 -11.39
N GLU A 162 -9.18 8.13 -12.40
CA GLU A 162 -8.58 8.17 -13.74
C GLU A 162 -7.27 8.97 -13.71
N SER A 163 -7.31 10.20 -13.19
CA SER A 163 -6.14 11.08 -13.16
C SER A 163 -5.04 10.48 -12.31
N THR A 164 -5.40 9.91 -11.15
CA THR A 164 -4.44 9.31 -10.23
C THR A 164 -3.83 8.03 -10.80
N LEU A 165 -4.63 7.15 -11.43
CA LEU A 165 -4.09 5.94 -12.05
C LEU A 165 -3.13 6.27 -13.20
N LYS A 166 -3.47 7.27 -14.03
CA LYS A 166 -2.55 7.78 -15.05
C LYS A 166 -1.25 8.31 -14.41
N SER A 167 -1.36 9.11 -13.36
CA SER A 167 -0.21 9.67 -12.64
C SER A 167 0.71 8.62 -12.01
N ILE A 168 0.17 7.48 -11.57
CA ILE A 168 0.94 6.33 -11.05
C ILE A 168 1.73 5.63 -12.17
N LEU A 169 1.10 5.43 -13.33
CA LEU A 169 1.64 4.58 -14.40
C LEU A 169 2.39 5.36 -15.49
N GLU A 170 2.18 6.67 -15.59
CA GLU A 170 2.86 7.56 -16.54
C GLU A 170 4.37 7.32 -16.63
N PRO A 171 5.14 7.15 -15.53
CA PRO A 171 6.59 6.98 -15.64
C PRO A 171 7.01 5.70 -16.36
N SER A 172 6.14 4.67 -16.40
CA SER A 172 6.38 3.44 -17.17
C SER A 172 6.20 3.61 -18.69
N GLY A 173 5.81 4.79 -19.16
CA GLY A 173 5.48 5.04 -20.58
C GLY A 173 4.13 4.47 -21.02
N LEU A 174 3.34 3.89 -20.11
CA LEU A 174 2.01 3.37 -20.41
C LEU A 174 1.03 4.47 -20.76
N ILE A 175 0.48 4.39 -21.97
CA ILE A 175 -0.66 5.22 -22.40
C ILE A 175 -1.93 4.38 -22.25
N LEU A 176 -2.79 4.79 -21.31
CA LEU A 176 -4.07 4.13 -21.05
C LEU A 176 -5.22 4.95 -21.64
N ASP A 177 -6.01 4.33 -22.52
CA ASP A 177 -7.24 4.92 -23.02
C ASP A 177 -8.37 4.88 -21.97
N GLY A 178 -9.38 5.72 -22.15
CA GLY A 178 -10.50 5.84 -21.20
C GLY A 178 -11.28 4.54 -21.01
N ALA A 179 -11.47 3.76 -22.08
CA ALA A 179 -12.21 2.50 -22.00
C ALA A 179 -11.48 1.46 -21.13
N PHE A 180 -10.15 1.41 -21.23
CA PHE A 180 -9.32 0.56 -20.38
C PHE A 180 -9.33 1.04 -18.92
N ILE A 181 -9.28 2.34 -18.68
CA ILE A 181 -9.37 2.90 -17.32
C ILE A 181 -10.71 2.57 -16.67
N ASP A 182 -11.81 2.73 -17.41
CA ASP A 182 -13.15 2.37 -16.95
C ASP A 182 -13.25 0.87 -16.62
N LEU A 183 -12.64 0.02 -17.45
CA LEU A 183 -12.53 -1.41 -17.17
C LEU A 183 -11.79 -1.64 -15.85
N VAL A 184 -10.60 -1.07 -15.67
CA VAL A 184 -9.81 -1.26 -14.44
C VAL A 184 -10.58 -0.75 -13.22
N LYS A 185 -11.21 0.42 -13.31
CA LYS A 185 -12.04 1.00 -12.24
C LYS A 185 -13.18 0.06 -11.84
N ARG A 186 -13.92 -0.46 -12.82
CA ARG A 186 -15.04 -1.38 -12.59
C ARG A 186 -14.58 -2.72 -12.02
N GLU A 187 -13.51 -3.29 -12.57
CA GLU A 187 -13.01 -4.60 -12.17
C GLU A 187 -12.30 -4.58 -10.81
N THR A 188 -11.87 -3.41 -10.36
CA THR A 188 -11.19 -3.24 -9.06
C THR A 188 -12.02 -2.51 -8.01
N ALA A 189 -13.30 -2.24 -8.30
CA ALA A 189 -14.19 -1.56 -7.38
C ALA A 189 -14.28 -2.29 -6.04
N PHE A 190 -14.35 -1.52 -4.95
CA PHE A 190 -14.45 -2.04 -3.58
C PHE A 190 -15.55 -3.09 -3.44
N SER A 191 -16.74 -2.82 -4.00
CA SER A 191 -17.89 -3.72 -3.93
C SER A 191 -17.66 -5.09 -4.55
N LYS A 192 -16.82 -5.21 -5.58
CA LYS A 192 -16.45 -6.51 -6.15
C LYS A 192 -15.62 -7.35 -5.20
N PHE A 193 -14.74 -6.73 -4.42
CA PHE A 193 -13.88 -7.46 -3.48
C PHE A 193 -14.49 -7.64 -2.11
N ALA A 194 -15.23 -6.65 -1.62
CA ALA A 194 -15.84 -6.67 -0.29
C ALA A 194 -17.23 -7.32 -0.29
N GLY A 195 -17.86 -7.49 -1.45
CA GLY A 195 -19.25 -7.97 -1.55
C GLY A 195 -20.28 -6.98 -0.99
N ARG A 196 -19.88 -5.72 -0.76
CA ARG A 196 -20.67 -4.67 -0.11
C ARG A 196 -20.20 -3.28 -0.53
N ASP A 197 -21.05 -2.28 -0.34
CA ASP A 197 -20.74 -0.91 -0.74
C ASP A 197 -19.68 -0.26 0.18
N PRO A 198 -18.90 0.73 -0.32
CA PRO A 198 -18.03 1.55 0.52
C PRO A 198 -18.82 2.22 1.66
N GLY A 199 -18.21 2.29 2.85
CA GLY A 199 -18.86 2.76 4.09
C GLY A 199 -19.46 1.63 4.93
N SER A 200 -19.82 0.54 4.27
CA SER A 200 -20.26 -0.79 4.74
C SER A 200 -19.46 -1.54 5.80
N GLU A 201 -19.00 -1.03 6.94
CA GLU A 201 -17.97 -1.74 7.76
C GLU A 201 -18.17 -3.26 7.98
N ASP A 202 -17.10 -4.02 7.77
CA ASP A 202 -16.92 -5.35 8.37
C ASP A 202 -15.44 -5.57 8.73
N THR A 203 -15.19 -5.73 10.03
CA THR A 203 -13.87 -5.76 10.66
C THR A 203 -13.09 -7.06 10.41
N SER A 204 -13.78 -8.13 9.99
CA SER A 204 -13.18 -9.42 9.66
C SER A 204 -12.60 -9.50 8.25
N HIS A 205 -12.91 -8.52 7.40
CA HIS A 205 -12.49 -8.50 6.00
C HIS A 205 -11.27 -7.59 5.75
N HIS A 206 -10.41 -7.95 4.78
CA HIS A 206 -9.27 -7.12 4.38
C HIS A 206 -9.70 -5.78 3.79
N TYR A 207 -10.85 -5.74 3.11
CA TYR A 207 -11.49 -4.53 2.62
C TYR A 207 -12.52 -4.05 3.65
N ARG A 208 -12.05 -3.50 4.79
CA ARG A 208 -12.91 -3.24 5.95
C ARG A 208 -14.02 -2.23 5.71
N LYS A 209 -13.72 -1.06 5.14
CA LYS A 209 -14.71 0.03 4.96
C LYS A 209 -14.59 0.75 3.62
N GLY A 210 -13.40 0.84 3.04
CA GLY A 210 -13.20 1.43 1.71
C GLY A 210 -13.38 2.95 1.66
N VAL A 211 -13.19 3.62 2.79
CA VAL A 211 -13.31 5.09 2.93
C VAL A 211 -12.06 5.67 3.58
N ASN A 212 -11.86 6.97 3.41
CA ASN A 212 -10.87 7.78 4.11
C ASN A 212 -11.50 8.51 5.31
N GLY A 213 -10.67 8.95 6.26
CA GLY A 213 -11.08 9.68 7.45
C GLY A 213 -11.75 8.85 8.53
N ASP A 214 -11.69 7.52 8.43
CA ASP A 214 -12.34 6.63 9.41
C ASP A 214 -11.64 6.63 10.76
N TRP A 215 -10.36 7.03 10.79
CA TRP A 215 -9.60 7.28 12.01
C TRP A 215 -10.32 8.18 13.02
N LYS A 216 -11.15 9.13 12.56
CA LYS A 216 -11.95 10.02 13.42
C LYS A 216 -12.91 9.28 14.34
N ASN A 217 -13.31 8.06 14.00
CA ASN A 217 -14.19 7.23 14.82
C ASN A 217 -13.45 6.46 15.94
N TYR A 218 -12.10 6.43 15.89
CA TYR A 218 -11.28 5.61 16.79
C TYR A 218 -10.26 6.42 17.58
N PHE A 219 -9.81 7.56 17.08
CA PHE A 219 -8.82 8.40 17.75
C PHE A 219 -9.48 9.13 18.93
N THR A 220 -9.33 8.55 20.12
CA THR A 220 -9.56 9.26 21.38
C THR A 220 -8.40 10.21 21.64
N PRO A 221 -8.53 11.22 22.54
CA PRO A 221 -7.42 12.10 22.91
C PRO A 221 -6.17 11.35 23.37
N LYS A 222 -6.34 10.19 24.01
CA LYS A 222 -5.23 9.36 24.48
C LYS A 222 -4.50 8.65 23.34
N ILE A 223 -5.24 8.06 22.40
CA ILE A 223 -4.66 7.47 21.19
C ILE A 223 -3.97 8.54 20.36
N GLU A 224 -4.65 9.68 20.13
CA GLU A 224 -4.14 10.78 19.33
C GLU A 224 -2.79 11.25 19.87
N LYS A 225 -2.74 11.59 21.17
CA LYS A 225 -1.49 12.01 21.81
C LYS A 225 -0.38 10.97 21.61
N ARG A 226 -0.62 9.70 21.94
CA ARG A 226 0.41 8.66 21.82
C ARG A 226 0.83 8.43 20.38
N PHE A 227 -0.11 8.51 19.42
CA PHE A 227 0.18 8.34 18.00
C PHE A 227 1.07 9.46 17.47
N PHE A 228 0.74 10.73 17.76
CA PHE A 228 1.54 11.87 17.33
C PHE A 228 2.90 11.92 18.03
N ASP A 229 2.98 11.56 19.32
CA ASP A 229 4.26 11.45 20.03
C ASP A 229 5.21 10.43 19.36
N THR A 230 4.68 9.33 18.79
CA THR A 230 5.49 8.27 18.16
C THR A 230 5.72 8.48 16.67
N TYR A 231 4.67 8.91 15.94
CA TYR A 231 4.60 8.89 14.48
C TYR A 231 4.16 10.23 13.87
N GLY A 232 4.18 11.33 14.63
CA GLY A 232 3.90 12.67 14.11
C GLY A 232 4.75 13.02 12.89
N TRP A 233 5.99 12.55 12.86
CA TRP A 233 6.92 12.73 11.74
C TRP A 233 6.42 12.08 10.43
N LEU A 234 5.57 11.04 10.48
CA LEU A 234 5.07 10.39 9.26
C LEU A 234 4.22 11.33 8.43
N GLY A 235 3.27 12.03 9.05
CA GLY A 235 2.40 12.94 8.30
C GLY A 235 3.13 14.20 7.88
N GLU A 236 4.14 14.66 8.62
CA GLU A 236 5.02 15.75 8.13
C GLU A 236 5.79 15.31 6.87
N LYS A 237 6.36 14.10 6.87
CA LYS A 237 7.09 13.55 5.71
C LYS A 237 6.19 13.22 4.52
N LEU A 238 4.94 12.84 4.78
CA LEU A 238 3.95 12.45 3.78
C LEU A 238 2.96 13.58 3.44
N ASP A 239 3.13 14.76 4.05
CA ASP A 239 2.32 15.97 3.87
C ASP A 239 0.81 15.77 4.19
N TYR A 240 0.50 15.06 5.28
CA TYR A 240 -0.88 14.88 5.77
C TYR A 240 -1.30 15.89 6.85
N TRP A 241 -0.34 16.58 7.49
CA TRP A 241 -0.54 17.67 8.46
C TRP A 241 0.70 18.55 8.55
#